data_AF-A0AAQ4D618-F1
#
_entry.id   AF-A0AAQ4D618-F1
#
_cell.length_a   1.000
_cell.length_b   1.000
_cell.length_c   1.000
_cell.angle_alpha   90.00
_cell.angle_beta   90.00
_cell.angle_gamma   90.00
#
_symmetry.space_group_name_H-M   'P 1'
#
loop_
_entity.id
_entity.type
_entity.pdbx_description
1 polymer ?
#
loop_
_entity_poly.entity_id
_entity_poly.type
_entity_poly.pdbx_seq_one_letter_code
_entity_poly.pdbx_strand_id
1 'polypeptide(L)'
;MSTQKRPSGMESLSFEITPYRKEYEDYKARIETFLDEYGSQSQWTCKPPELSPPVCARFGWKCVEEDIICCISCKAHLDCQLSNNLGHKLYKECTEKLISSLMDAHKSCCPWRTLPCPESYAVMQPMMPHEALDQLRERLGTLVLILPSLPLLDTAHIQEKVCFTCGLCCIGEQHIIDEPPSACCLCGELFL
;
A
#
# COMPACT_ATOMS: atom_id res chain seq x y z
N MET A 1 38.84 61.20 4.63
CA MET A 1 38.91 60.58 3.28
C MET A 1 39.35 59.14 3.47
N SER A 2 38.62 58.19 2.88
CA SER A 2 39.03 56.83 2.49
C SER A 2 39.43 55.84 3.59
N THR A 3 38.96 54.60 3.64
CA THR A 3 37.88 53.84 2.96
C THR A 3 37.83 52.52 3.74
N GLN A 4 36.71 52.18 4.37
CA GLN A 4 36.52 50.83 4.92
C GLN A 4 36.27 49.86 3.75
N LYS A 5 37.19 48.90 3.61
CA LYS A 5 37.13 47.84 2.59
C LYS A 5 36.17 46.76 3.09
N ARG A 6 35.02 46.57 2.42
CA ARG A 6 34.11 45.44 2.64
C ARG A 6 34.82 44.14 2.24
N PRO A 7 34.79 43.06 3.05
CA PRO A 7 35.07 41.75 2.53
C PRO A 7 33.84 41.26 1.77
N SER A 8 33.91 41.37 0.44
CA SER A 8 33.07 40.61 -0.49
C SER A 8 33.65 39.21 -0.61
N GLY A 9 33.00 38.25 0.02
CA GLY A 9 33.34 36.84 -0.07
C GLY A 9 32.09 36.02 0.20
N MET A 10 31.10 36.10 -0.71
CA MET A 10 30.07 35.08 -0.76
C MET A 10 30.74 33.85 -1.37
N GLU A 11 31.26 32.98 -0.52
CA GLU A 11 31.62 31.63 -0.94
C GLU A 11 30.35 31.01 -1.50
N SER A 12 30.38 30.80 -2.82
CA SER A 12 29.37 30.05 -3.53
C SER A 12 29.42 28.64 -2.96
N LEU A 13 28.56 28.37 -1.98
CA LEU A 13 28.21 27.02 -1.61
C LEU A 13 27.52 26.44 -2.84
N SER A 14 28.33 25.85 -3.73
CA SER A 14 27.87 24.82 -4.63
C SER A 14 27.29 23.73 -3.73
N PHE A 15 25.99 23.83 -3.50
CA PHE A 15 25.20 22.77 -2.94
C PHE A 15 25.33 21.65 -3.96
N GLU A 16 26.30 20.76 -3.76
CA GLU A 16 26.42 19.56 -4.55
C GLU A 16 25.18 18.73 -4.26
N ILE A 17 24.15 18.95 -5.06
CA ILE A 17 22.94 18.13 -5.11
C ILE A 17 23.41 16.77 -5.61
N THR A 18 23.85 15.92 -4.70
CA THR A 18 24.18 14.53 -5.00
C THR A 18 22.91 13.88 -5.57
N PRO A 19 22.92 13.40 -6.82
CA PRO A 19 21.70 13.01 -7.49
C PRO A 19 21.17 11.67 -6.96
N TYR A 20 20.01 11.72 -6.31
CA TYR A 20 18.83 10.89 -6.59
C TYR A 20 18.88 9.35 -6.40
N ARG A 21 20.04 8.72 -6.18
CA ARG A 21 20.13 7.25 -6.04
C ARG A 21 19.56 6.71 -4.71
N LYS A 22 19.36 7.57 -3.70
CA LYS A 22 18.86 7.19 -2.37
C LYS A 22 17.34 7.28 -2.19
N GLU A 23 16.56 7.72 -3.19
CA GLU A 23 15.10 7.86 -3.05
C GLU A 23 14.33 6.54 -3.21
N TYR A 24 14.76 5.64 -4.10
CA TYR A 24 14.03 4.38 -4.34
C TYR A 24 14.18 3.36 -3.20
N GLU A 25 15.37 3.26 -2.61
CA GLU A 25 15.59 2.38 -1.45
C GLU A 25 14.81 2.87 -0.22
N ASP A 26 14.78 4.19 0.01
CA ASP A 26 13.96 4.80 1.06
C ASP A 26 12.46 4.57 0.83
N TYR A 27 12.01 4.64 -0.43
CA TYR A 27 10.65 4.26 -0.83
C TYR A 27 10.33 2.80 -0.52
N LYS A 28 11.22 1.86 -0.88
CA LYS A 28 11.05 0.43 -0.57
C LYS A 28 11.03 0.18 0.94
N ALA A 29 11.92 0.82 1.69
CA ALA A 29 11.95 0.72 3.15
C ALA A 29 10.63 1.18 3.80
N ARG A 30 9.95 2.18 3.21
CA ARG A 30 8.59 2.56 3.66
C ARG A 30 7.56 1.48 3.34
N ILE A 31 7.60 0.86 2.16
CA ILE A 31 6.69 -0.26 1.83
C ILE A 31 6.87 -1.42 2.80
N GLU A 32 8.12 -1.75 3.14
CA GLU A 32 8.43 -2.84 4.07
C GLU A 32 7.77 -2.66 5.44
N THR A 33 7.52 -1.42 5.88
CA THR A 33 6.83 -1.17 7.16
C THR A 33 5.40 -1.68 7.22
N PHE A 34 4.77 -1.91 6.06
CA PHE A 34 3.42 -2.48 5.98
C PHE A 34 3.42 -4.02 6.07
N LEU A 35 4.60 -4.64 6.04
CA LEU A 35 4.77 -6.09 6.10
C LEU A 35 5.20 -6.52 7.50
N ASP A 36 4.65 -7.62 7.98
CA ASP A 36 5.14 -8.28 9.18
C ASP A 36 6.37 -9.18 8.90
N GLU A 37 6.86 -9.86 9.94
CA GLU A 37 8.02 -10.75 9.86
C GLU A 37 7.85 -11.92 8.87
N TYR A 38 6.62 -12.23 8.45
CA TYR A 38 6.29 -13.27 7.48
C TYR A 38 6.04 -12.69 6.07
N GLY A 39 6.15 -11.38 5.89
CA GLY A 39 5.87 -10.71 4.62
C GLY A 39 4.37 -10.49 4.35
N SER A 40 3.52 -10.57 5.38
CA SER A 40 2.08 -10.36 5.27
C SER A 40 1.67 -8.94 5.70
N GLN A 41 0.60 -8.42 5.13
CA GLN A 41 0.07 -7.07 5.41
C GLN A 41 -0.92 -7.06 6.58
N SER A 42 -0.56 -7.71 7.70
CA SER A 42 -1.49 -7.91 8.84
C SER A 42 -1.99 -6.60 9.47
N GLN A 43 -1.19 -5.52 9.42
CA GLN A 43 -1.56 -4.19 9.92
C GLN A 43 -2.23 -3.29 8.87
N TRP A 44 -2.40 -3.77 7.64
CA TRP A 44 -2.88 -2.97 6.52
C TRP A 44 -3.81 -3.77 5.61
N THR A 45 -4.83 -4.36 6.21
CA THR A 45 -5.73 -5.27 5.52
C THR A 45 -6.89 -4.52 4.85
N CYS A 46 -7.48 -5.14 3.82
CA CYS A 46 -8.73 -4.70 3.19
C CYS A 46 -8.74 -3.26 2.66
N LYS A 47 -7.57 -2.69 2.35
CA LYS A 47 -7.46 -1.35 1.78
C LYS A 47 -7.74 -1.36 0.28
N PRO A 48 -8.47 -0.37 -0.26
CA PRO A 48 -8.63 -0.22 -1.69
C PRO A 48 -7.27 0.08 -2.37
N PRO A 49 -7.11 -0.19 -3.67
CA PRO A 49 -5.83 -0.03 -4.38
C PRO A 49 -5.21 1.38 -4.25
N GLU A 50 -6.05 2.41 -4.17
CA GLU A 50 -5.64 3.81 -3.98
C GLU A 50 -5.02 4.10 -2.61
N LEU A 51 -5.17 3.17 -1.66
CA LEU A 51 -4.55 3.18 -0.33
C LEU A 51 -3.57 2.01 -0.16
N SER A 52 -3.09 1.43 -1.27
CA SER A 52 -2.09 0.37 -1.22
C SER A 52 -0.76 0.89 -0.62
N PRO A 53 0.05 0.02 0.00
CA PRO A 53 1.34 0.41 0.57
C PRO A 53 2.27 1.19 -0.39
N PRO A 54 2.39 0.82 -1.69
CA PRO A 54 3.14 1.61 -2.66
C PRO A 54 2.63 3.05 -2.81
N VAL A 55 1.31 3.23 -2.85
CA VAL A 55 0.69 4.56 -2.98
C VAL A 55 0.95 5.38 -1.71
N CYS A 56 0.73 4.82 -0.52
CA CYS A 56 1.03 5.51 0.74
C CYS A 56 2.52 5.87 0.86
N ALA A 57 3.42 4.94 0.56
CA ALA A 57 4.86 5.18 0.57
C ALA A 57 5.26 6.31 -0.40
N ARG A 58 4.56 6.47 -1.52
CA ARG A 58 4.82 7.55 -2.47
C ARG A 58 4.65 8.95 -1.86
N PHE A 59 3.72 9.10 -0.93
CA PHE A 59 3.48 10.34 -0.17
C PHE A 59 4.28 10.40 1.16
N GLY A 60 5.33 9.60 1.30
CA GLY A 60 6.23 9.67 2.46
C GLY A 60 5.66 9.05 3.73
N TRP A 61 4.59 8.25 3.61
CA TRP A 61 3.98 7.54 4.72
C TRP A 61 4.65 6.18 4.95
N LYS A 62 4.83 5.83 6.21
CA LYS A 62 5.17 4.47 6.65
C LYS A 62 4.09 3.96 7.61
N CYS A 63 3.82 2.67 7.60
CA CYS A 63 2.96 2.05 8.60
C CYS A 63 3.68 2.05 9.96
N VAL A 64 2.94 2.34 11.03
CA VAL A 64 3.47 2.32 12.40
C VAL A 64 2.61 1.48 13.35
N GLU A 65 1.32 1.37 13.07
CA GLU A 65 0.34 0.57 13.81
C GLU A 65 -0.76 0.10 12.84
N GLU A 66 -1.68 -0.74 13.31
CA GLU A 66 -2.82 -1.19 12.51
C GLU A 66 -3.61 0.00 11.97
N ASP A 67 -3.72 0.07 10.65
CA ASP A 67 -4.41 1.14 9.92
C ASP A 67 -3.89 2.56 10.21
N ILE A 68 -2.71 2.72 10.82
CA ILE A 68 -2.13 4.03 11.12
C ILE A 68 -0.80 4.21 10.42
N ILE A 69 -0.68 5.31 9.68
CA ILE A 69 0.54 5.70 8.99
C ILE A 69 1.14 6.98 9.55
N CYS A 70 2.47 7.07 9.53
CA CYS A 70 3.25 8.21 9.99
C CYS A 70 4.13 8.76 8.87
N CYS A 71 4.13 10.08 8.69
CA CYS A 71 5.02 10.72 7.74
C CYS A 71 6.46 10.70 8.25
N ILE A 72 7.40 10.23 7.41
CA ILE A 72 8.81 10.12 7.78
C ILE A 72 9.46 11.48 8.10
N SER A 73 8.97 12.57 7.49
CA SER A 73 9.56 13.92 7.63
C SER A 73 8.84 14.75 8.68
N CYS A 74 7.53 14.97 8.54
CA CYS A 74 6.80 15.88 9.42
C CYS A 74 6.20 15.21 10.68
N LYS A 75 6.27 13.88 10.77
CA LYS A 75 5.71 13.08 11.87
C LYS A 75 4.21 13.29 12.10
N ALA A 76 3.49 13.70 11.06
CA ALA A 76 2.02 13.67 11.09
C ALA A 76 1.57 12.20 11.07
N HIS A 77 0.44 11.92 11.70
CA HIS A 77 -0.20 10.62 11.65
C HIS A 77 -1.51 10.73 10.89
N LEU A 78 -1.86 9.67 10.17
CA LEU A 78 -3.15 9.53 9.51
C LEU A 78 -3.73 8.17 9.92
N ASP A 79 -4.94 8.22 10.45
CA ASP A 79 -5.76 7.04 10.72
C ASP A 79 -6.51 6.68 9.43
N CYS A 80 -6.28 5.46 8.95
CA CYS A 80 -6.79 4.93 7.71
C CYS A 80 -7.83 3.83 7.93
N GLN A 81 -8.41 3.72 9.12
CA GLN A 81 -9.49 2.78 9.39
C GLN A 81 -10.69 3.05 8.47
N LEU A 82 -11.13 2.00 7.77
CA LEU A 82 -12.31 2.02 6.92
C LEU A 82 -13.23 0.89 7.39
N SER A 83 -14.37 1.27 7.97
CA SER A 83 -15.33 0.28 8.46
C SER A 83 -16.09 -0.35 7.28
N ASN A 84 -15.96 -1.67 7.15
CA ASN A 84 -16.69 -2.45 6.14
C ASN A 84 -18.20 -2.53 6.42
N ASN A 85 -18.65 -2.10 7.60
CA ASN A 85 -20.07 -2.03 7.96
C ASN A 85 -20.75 -0.76 7.45
N LEU A 86 -20.00 0.17 6.83
CA LEU A 86 -20.56 1.37 6.21
C LEU A 86 -21.32 0.98 4.94
N GLY A 87 -22.50 1.57 4.73
CA GLY A 87 -23.19 1.46 3.44
C GLY A 87 -22.30 1.99 2.30
N HIS A 88 -22.44 1.39 1.11
CA HIS A 88 -21.58 1.65 -0.06
C HIS A 88 -21.29 3.14 -0.34
N LYS A 89 -22.31 4.00 -0.24
CA LYS A 89 -22.16 5.44 -0.45
C LYS A 89 -21.21 6.09 0.57
N LEU A 90 -21.41 5.82 1.85
CA LEU A 90 -20.57 6.37 2.92
C LEU A 90 -19.15 5.81 2.86
N TYR A 91 -19.01 4.52 2.56
CA TYR A 91 -17.70 3.89 2.36
C TYR A 91 -16.91 4.63 1.27
N LYS A 92 -17.53 4.85 0.10
CA LYS A 92 -16.90 5.58 -1.00
C LYS A 92 -16.50 7.01 -0.61
N GLU A 93 -17.39 7.77 0.06
CA GLU A 93 -17.09 9.12 0.52
C GLU A 93 -15.94 9.17 1.54
N CYS A 94 -15.89 8.20 2.47
CA CYS A 94 -14.78 8.06 3.42
C CYS A 94 -13.47 7.73 2.72
N THR A 95 -13.48 6.80 1.76
CA THR A 95 -12.32 6.43 0.96
C THR A 95 -11.79 7.64 0.18
N GLU A 96 -12.64 8.41 -0.50
CA GLU A 96 -12.23 9.61 -1.24
C GLU A 96 -11.56 10.66 -0.33
N LYS A 97 -12.13 10.90 0.87
CA LYS A 97 -11.52 11.79 1.88
C LYS A 97 -10.19 11.27 2.39
N LEU A 98 -10.04 9.96 2.51
CA LEU A 98 -8.81 9.35 2.99
C LEU A 98 -7.70 9.43 1.93
N ILE A 99 -8.05 9.19 0.67
CA ILE A 99 -7.15 9.38 -0.47
C ILE A 99 -6.65 10.82 -0.55
N SER A 100 -7.54 11.82 -0.42
CA SER A 100 -7.11 13.23 -0.40
C SER A 100 -6.22 13.54 0.81
N SER A 101 -6.48 12.90 1.96
CA SER A 101 -5.71 13.09 3.18
C SER A 101 -4.27 12.58 3.06
N LEU A 102 -3.94 11.67 2.13
CA LEU A 102 -2.56 11.29 1.86
C LEU A 102 -1.67 12.48 1.48
N MET A 103 -2.23 13.52 0.86
CA MET A 103 -1.51 14.74 0.51
C MET A 103 -1.73 15.86 1.55
N ASP A 104 -2.92 15.93 2.14
CA ASP A 104 -3.32 17.07 2.97
C ASP A 104 -3.06 16.92 4.46
N ALA A 105 -2.96 15.69 4.98
CA ALA A 105 -2.77 15.44 6.42
C ALA A 105 -1.35 15.78 6.94
N HIS A 106 -0.42 16.13 6.04
CA HIS A 106 0.90 16.57 6.45
C HIS A 106 0.88 17.96 7.13
N LYS A 107 1.89 18.22 7.97
CA LYS A 107 2.10 19.56 8.54
C LYS A 107 2.45 20.58 7.44
N SER A 108 2.27 21.86 7.76
CA SER A 108 2.70 22.96 6.88
C SER A 108 4.18 22.81 6.50
N CYS A 109 4.49 23.11 5.24
CA CYS A 109 5.84 23.02 4.66
C CYS A 109 6.46 21.60 4.61
N CYS A 110 5.68 20.54 4.85
CA CYS A 110 6.17 19.18 4.59
C CYS A 110 6.41 18.98 3.08
N PRO A 111 7.60 18.49 2.65
CA PRO A 111 7.93 18.34 1.24
C PRO A 111 7.00 17.37 0.50
N TRP A 112 6.50 16.35 1.20
CA TRP A 112 5.61 15.34 0.65
C TRP A 112 4.24 15.86 0.17
N ARG A 113 3.84 17.08 0.58
CA ARG A 113 2.63 17.74 0.06
C ARG A 113 2.75 18.13 -1.40
N THR A 114 3.96 18.39 -1.87
CA THR A 114 4.20 18.95 -3.22
C THR A 114 5.12 18.08 -4.06
N LEU A 115 5.96 17.26 -3.42
CA LEU A 115 6.99 16.45 -4.06
C LEU A 115 6.87 15.00 -3.56
N PRO A 116 5.80 14.28 -3.94
CA PRO A 116 5.75 12.83 -3.75
C PRO A 116 6.80 12.13 -4.62
N CYS A 117 7.12 10.87 -4.28
CA CYS A 117 7.94 10.04 -5.16
C CYS A 117 7.27 9.90 -6.55
N PRO A 118 8.04 9.61 -7.61
CA PRO A 118 7.47 9.43 -8.94
C PRO A 118 6.41 8.32 -8.98
N GLU A 119 5.39 8.48 -9.82
CA GLU A 119 4.35 7.45 -10.00
C GLU A 119 4.93 6.10 -10.44
N SER A 120 6.01 6.13 -11.23
CA SER A 120 6.71 4.93 -11.70
C SER A 120 7.26 4.04 -10.57
N TYR A 121 7.36 4.55 -9.34
CA TYR A 121 7.76 3.74 -8.18
C TYR A 121 6.60 2.87 -7.67
N ALA A 122 5.35 3.35 -7.81
CA ALA A 122 4.14 2.64 -7.40
C ALA A 122 3.60 1.70 -8.47
N VAL A 123 4.13 1.78 -9.68
CA VAL A 123 3.80 0.87 -10.78
C VAL A 123 4.65 -0.38 -10.68
N MET A 124 4.01 -1.54 -10.71
CA MET A 124 4.70 -2.82 -10.83
C MET A 124 5.54 -2.83 -12.10
N GLN A 125 6.82 -3.12 -12.00
CA GLN A 125 7.67 -3.18 -13.18
C GLN A 125 7.19 -4.31 -14.10
N PRO A 126 7.04 -4.06 -15.41
CA PRO A 126 6.68 -5.10 -16.36
C PRO A 126 7.74 -6.22 -16.31
N MET A 127 7.30 -7.42 -15.98
CA MET A 127 8.11 -8.63 -16.04
C MET A 127 7.80 -9.36 -17.34
N MET A 128 8.82 -9.87 -18.02
CA MET A 128 8.56 -10.68 -19.22
C MET A 128 7.91 -12.01 -18.81
N PRO A 129 6.95 -12.54 -19.58
CA PRO A 129 6.24 -13.77 -19.18
C PRO A 129 7.16 -14.96 -18.90
N HIS A 130 8.26 -15.09 -19.64
CA HIS A 130 9.23 -16.17 -19.41
C HIS A 130 9.96 -16.01 -18.06
N GLU A 131 10.35 -14.79 -17.68
CA GLU A 131 10.98 -14.49 -16.40
C GLU A 131 10.03 -14.81 -15.23
N ALA A 132 8.73 -14.48 -15.38
CA ALA A 132 7.70 -14.81 -14.41
C ALA A 132 7.54 -16.32 -14.21
N LEU A 133 7.52 -17.07 -15.32
CA LEU A 133 7.40 -18.52 -15.29
C LEU A 133 8.64 -19.19 -14.67
N ASP A 134 9.83 -18.66 -14.94
CA ASP A 134 11.06 -19.19 -14.36
C ASP A 134 11.12 -18.93 -12.86
N GLN A 135 10.80 -17.72 -12.39
CA GLN A 135 10.72 -17.43 -10.95
C GLN A 135 9.64 -18.27 -10.23
N LEU A 136 8.49 -18.46 -10.87
CA LEU A 136 7.46 -19.36 -10.35
C LEU A 136 7.99 -20.79 -10.25
N ARG A 137 8.70 -21.29 -11.26
CA ARG A 137 9.28 -22.63 -11.26
C ARG A 137 10.31 -22.80 -10.15
N GLU A 138 11.16 -21.80 -9.91
CA GLU A 138 12.11 -21.80 -8.79
C GLU A 138 11.39 -21.87 -7.44
N ARG A 139 10.38 -21.02 -7.23
CA ARG A 139 9.56 -21.03 -6.01
C ARG A 139 8.87 -22.38 -5.80
N LEU A 140 8.27 -22.94 -6.85
CA LEU A 140 7.67 -24.27 -6.82
C LEU A 140 8.71 -25.35 -6.50
N GLY A 141 9.90 -25.27 -7.08
CA GLY A 141 11.00 -26.18 -6.78
C GLY A 141 11.35 -26.20 -5.28
N THR A 142 11.44 -25.02 -4.66
CA THR A 142 11.67 -24.92 -3.21
C THR A 142 10.48 -25.42 -2.39
N LEU A 143 9.24 -25.15 -2.82
CA LEU A 143 8.02 -25.60 -2.17
C LEU A 143 7.88 -27.13 -2.21
N VAL A 144 8.29 -27.77 -3.30
CA VAL A 144 8.22 -29.23 -3.46
C VAL A 144 9.06 -29.95 -2.40
N LEU A 145 10.17 -29.36 -1.96
CA LEU A 145 11.01 -29.94 -0.91
C LEU A 145 10.31 -29.99 0.45
N ILE A 146 9.37 -29.08 0.70
CA ILE A 146 8.65 -28.97 1.98
C ILE A 146 7.20 -29.46 1.90
N LEU A 147 6.73 -29.91 0.73
CA LEU A 147 5.37 -30.44 0.51
C LEU A 147 4.88 -31.38 1.62
N PRO A 148 5.68 -32.38 2.07
CA PRO A 148 5.23 -33.30 3.13
C PRO A 148 5.03 -32.64 4.51
N SER A 149 5.63 -31.47 4.73
CA SER A 149 5.56 -30.71 5.98
C SER A 149 4.51 -29.60 5.95
N LEU A 150 3.89 -29.34 4.80
CA LEU A 150 2.82 -28.36 4.70
C LEU A 150 1.54 -28.88 5.37
N PRO A 151 0.81 -28.04 6.12
CA PRO A 151 -0.46 -28.45 6.69
C PRO A 151 -1.46 -28.78 5.56
N LEU A 152 -2.22 -29.88 5.72
CA LEU A 152 -3.38 -30.11 4.88
C LEU A 152 -4.42 -29.01 5.16
N LEU A 153 -4.74 -28.25 4.12
CA LEU A 153 -5.81 -27.26 4.15
C LEU A 153 -7.14 -27.97 3.89
N ASP A 154 -8.02 -28.00 4.88
CA ASP A 154 -9.41 -28.39 4.68
C ASP A 154 -10.17 -27.25 4.00
N THR A 155 -10.39 -27.39 2.71
CA THR A 155 -11.03 -26.37 1.88
C THR A 155 -12.47 -26.10 2.29
N ALA A 156 -13.18 -27.08 2.86
CA ALA A 156 -14.54 -26.88 3.36
C ALA A 156 -14.55 -25.93 4.58
N HIS A 157 -13.58 -26.08 5.49
CA HIS A 157 -13.46 -25.23 6.67
C HIS A 157 -12.97 -23.80 6.33
N ILE A 158 -12.18 -23.65 5.28
CA ILE A 158 -11.71 -22.32 4.82
C ILE A 158 -12.85 -21.52 4.19
N GLN A 159 -13.70 -22.16 3.39
CA GLN A 159 -14.83 -21.50 2.73
C GLN A 159 -15.83 -20.89 3.74
N GLU A 160 -16.03 -21.55 4.89
CA GLU A 160 -16.87 -21.02 5.98
C GLU A 160 -16.34 -19.69 6.53
N LYS A 161 -15.00 -19.55 6.66
CA LYS A 161 -14.35 -18.35 7.22
C LYS A 161 -14.20 -17.20 6.23
N VAL A 162 -14.02 -17.50 4.94
CA VAL A 162 -13.89 -16.48 3.89
C VAL A 162 -15.22 -15.75 3.64
N CYS A 163 -16.36 -16.42 3.86
CA CYS A 163 -17.69 -15.82 3.71
C CYS A 163 -17.99 -14.74 4.78
N PHE A 164 -17.50 -14.91 6.02
CA PHE A 164 -17.74 -13.96 7.12
C PHE A 164 -17.01 -12.62 6.96
N THR A 165 -15.94 -12.57 6.18
CA THR A 165 -15.16 -11.34 5.95
C THR A 165 -15.63 -10.53 4.74
N CYS A 166 -16.51 -11.09 3.91
CA CYS A 166 -17.15 -10.37 2.80
C CYS A 166 -18.50 -9.82 3.26
N GLY A 167 -18.49 -8.63 3.89
CA GLY A 167 -19.71 -7.88 4.24
C GLY A 167 -20.60 -7.50 3.04
N LEU A 168 -20.19 -7.82 1.80
CA LEU A 168 -20.98 -7.59 0.59
C LEU A 168 -21.86 -8.79 0.18
N CYS A 169 -21.61 -10.01 0.66
CA CYS A 169 -22.38 -11.19 0.23
C CYS A 169 -23.66 -11.46 1.04
N CYS A 170 -23.80 -10.89 2.24
CA CYS A 170 -24.93 -11.22 3.13
C CYS A 170 -26.09 -10.21 3.15
N ILE A 171 -26.05 -9.14 2.35
CA ILE A 171 -27.18 -8.22 2.20
C ILE A 171 -28.14 -8.74 1.13
N GLY A 172 -28.94 -9.75 1.46
CA GLY A 172 -29.97 -10.19 0.50
C GLY A 172 -30.78 -11.44 0.78
N GLU A 173 -31.01 -11.85 2.03
CA GLU A 173 -32.03 -12.90 2.29
C GLU A 173 -33.32 -12.29 2.82
N GLN A 174 -34.13 -11.77 1.89
CA GLN A 174 -35.57 -11.60 2.08
C GLN A 174 -36.30 -11.39 0.74
N HIS A 175 -36.25 -12.37 -0.18
CA HIS A 175 -37.44 -12.86 -0.91
C HIS A 175 -37.07 -13.96 -1.93
N ILE A 176 -37.92 -14.98 -1.99
CA ILE A 176 -37.86 -16.17 -2.84
C ILE A 176 -38.25 -15.81 -4.29
N ILE A 177 -37.54 -16.36 -5.30
CA ILE A 177 -38.01 -17.21 -6.44
C ILE A 177 -36.94 -17.23 -7.56
N ASP A 178 -36.43 -18.43 -7.85
CA ASP A 178 -35.77 -18.95 -9.08
C ASP A 178 -34.90 -18.01 -9.96
N GLU A 179 -33.59 -17.97 -9.70
CA GLU A 179 -32.50 -17.78 -10.68
C GLU A 179 -31.20 -18.28 -10.03
N PRO A 180 -30.27 -18.93 -10.76
CA PRO A 180 -29.02 -19.41 -10.17
C PRO A 180 -28.20 -18.22 -9.64
N PRO A 181 -27.50 -18.35 -8.49
CA PRO A 181 -26.73 -17.25 -7.95
C PRO A 181 -25.63 -16.88 -8.96
N SER A 182 -25.82 -15.73 -9.62
CA SER A 182 -24.75 -15.11 -10.40
C SER A 182 -23.56 -14.91 -9.47
N ALA A 183 -22.40 -15.42 -9.90
CA ALA A 183 -21.18 -15.44 -9.13
C ALA A 183 -20.87 -14.04 -8.57
N CYS A 184 -20.58 -13.97 -7.27
CA CYS A 184 -20.10 -12.75 -6.63
C CYS A 184 -18.84 -12.24 -7.37
N CYS A 185 -18.91 -11.03 -7.94
CA CYS A 185 -17.82 -10.44 -8.72
C CYS A 185 -16.52 -10.23 -7.94
N LEU A 186 -16.52 -10.35 -6.61
CA LEU A 186 -15.33 -10.09 -5.77
C LEU A 186 -14.67 -11.36 -5.21
N CYS A 187 -15.27 -12.54 -5.39
CA CYS A 187 -14.62 -13.82 -5.11
C CYS A 187 -14.01 -14.45 -6.38
N GLY A 188 -14.11 -13.76 -7.53
CA GLY A 188 -13.77 -14.27 -8.86
C GLY A 188 -12.48 -13.72 -9.48
N GLU A 189 -11.74 -12.81 -8.83
CA GLU A 189 -10.46 -12.31 -9.34
C GLU A 189 -9.26 -12.79 -8.51
N LEU A 190 -9.28 -14.06 -8.11
CA LEU A 190 -8.05 -14.85 -8.15
C LEU A 190 -8.13 -15.71 -9.40
N PHE A 191 -7.62 -15.25 -10.54
CA PHE A 191 -6.90 -16.05 -11.52
C PHE A 191 -6.35 -15.12 -12.63
N LEU A 192 -5.02 -15.18 -12.77
CA LEU A 192 -4.10 -14.53 -13.74
C LEU A 192 -3.54 -13.16 -13.35
#